data_AF-A0A0D0ATG7-F1
#
_entry.id   AF-A0A0D0ATG7-F1
#
_cell.length_a   1.000
_cell.length_b   1.000
_cell.length_c   1.000
_cell.angle_alpha   90.00
_cell.angle_beta   90.00
_cell.angle_gamma   90.00
#
_symmetry.space_group_name_H-M   'P 1'
#
loop_
_entity.id
_entity.type
_entity.pdbx_description
1 polymer ?
#
loop_
_entity_poly.entity_id
_entity_poly.type
_entity_poly.pdbx_seq_one_letter_code
_entity_poly.pdbx_strand_id
1 'polypeptide(L)' 'MAQKLPPQARRLRTIIVTVPIMGATAYVLYERLVLGKPQRTLPREVPQSLSTSNEMLPESSHVGSERLSKGD' A
#
# COMPACT_ATOMS: atom_id res chain seq x y z
N MET A 1 20.20 -30.90 13.37
CA MET A 1 21.66 -30.61 13.38
C MET A 1 22.02 -29.91 12.09
N ALA A 2 22.61 -28.70 12.14
CA ALA A 2 22.95 -27.94 10.94
C ALA A 2 24.25 -28.48 10.33
N GLN A 3 24.16 -29.18 9.20
CA GLN A 3 25.33 -29.65 8.47
C GLN A 3 26.12 -28.44 7.96
N LYS A 4 27.36 -28.28 8.44
CA LYS A 4 28.25 -27.16 8.09
C LYS A 4 28.62 -27.26 6.62
N LEU A 5 27.83 -26.58 5.77
CA LEU A 5 28.06 -26.58 4.33
C LEU A 5 29.43 -25.99 4.00
N PRO A 6 30.21 -26.62 3.10
CA PRO A 6 31.49 -26.10 2.67
C PRO A 6 31.31 -24.69 2.08
N PRO A 7 32.30 -23.79 2.22
CA PRO A 7 32.18 -22.39 1.79
C PRO A 7 31.73 -22.21 0.33
N GLN A 8 32.13 -23.13 -0.56
CA GLN A 8 31.69 -23.17 -1.96
C GLN A 8 30.19 -23.43 -2.11
N ALA A 9 29.62 -24.35 -1.33
CA ALA A 9 28.19 -24.66 -1.37
C ALA A 9 27.33 -23.48 -0.89
N ARG A 10 27.85 -22.66 0.04
CA ARG A 10 27.18 -21.43 0.46
C ARG A 10 27.09 -20.42 -0.68
N ARG A 11 28.19 -20.21 -1.41
CA ARG A 11 28.23 -19.32 -2.58
C ARG A 11 27.30 -19.80 -3.68
N LEU A 12 27.30 -21.11 -3.96
CA LEU A 12 26.41 -21.70 -4.95
C LEU A 12 24.93 -21.47 -4.60
N ARG A 13 24.53 -21.65 -3.33
CA ARG A 13 23.18 -21.33 -2.87
C ARG A 13 22.82 -19.87 -3.11
N THR A 14 23.73 -18.94 -2.81
CA THR A 14 23.51 -17.52 -3.08
C THR A 14 23.30 -17.28 -4.57
N ILE A 15 24.12 -17.87 -5.44
CA ILE A 15 23.98 -17.71 -6.90
C ILE A 15 22.64 -18.28 -7.38
N ILE A 16 22.29 -19.49 -6.93
CA ILE A 16 21.02 -20.16 -7.29
C ILE A 16 19.81 -19.31 -6.90
N VAL A 17 19.86 -18.56 -5.80
CA VAL A 17 18.75 -17.69 -5.36
C VAL A 17 18.78 -16.32 -6.04
N THR A 18 19.97 -15.72 -6.16
CA THR A 18 20.10 -14.33 -6.63
C THR A 18 19.95 -14.19 -8.14
N VAL A 19 20.50 -15.12 -8.92
CA VAL A 19 20.44 -15.06 -10.40
C VAL A 19 19.00 -15.09 -10.92
N PRO A 20 18.09 -15.97 -10.45
CA PRO A 20 16.70 -15.95 -10.89
C PRO A 20 15.97 -14.65 -10.54
N ILE A 21 16.22 -14.08 -9.35
CA ILE A 21 15.62 -12.80 -8.94
C ILE A 21 16.07 -11.69 -9.90
N MET A 22 17.38 -11.57 -10.13
CA MET A 22 17.92 -10.60 -11.07
C MET A 22 17.36 -10.81 -12.48
N GLY A 23 17.32 -12.05 -12.96
CA GLY A 23 16.77 -12.39 -14.27
C GLY A 23 15.29 -12.00 -14.41
N ALA A 24 14.47 -12.27 -13.40
CA ALA A 24 13.06 -11.86 -13.38
C ALA A 24 12.93 -10.33 -13.38
N THR A 25 13.72 -9.61 -12.57
CA THR A 25 13.69 -8.14 -12.56
C THR A 25 14.12 -7.53 -13.90
N ALA A 26 15.19 -8.06 -14.51
CA ALA A 26 15.66 -7.63 -15.81
C ALA A 26 14.62 -7.90 -16.91
N TYR A 27 13.97 -9.06 -16.88
CA TYR A 27 12.90 -9.40 -17.81
C TYR A 27 11.70 -8.44 -17.70
N VAL A 28 11.24 -8.15 -16.48
CA VAL A 28 10.14 -7.20 -16.25
C VAL A 28 10.51 -5.80 -16.74
N LEU A 29 11.74 -5.35 -16.49
CA LEU A 29 12.22 -4.05 -16.97
C LEU A 29 12.33 -4.02 -18.49
N TYR A 30 12.78 -5.10 -19.12
CA TYR A 30 12.85 -5.22 -20.58
C TYR A 30 11.46 -5.07 -21.21
N GLU A 31 10.46 -5.77 -20.67
CA GLU A 31 9.07 -5.70 -21.12
C GLU A 31 8.47 -4.29 -20.99
N ARG A 32 8.87 -3.53 -19.96
CA ARG A 32 8.39 -2.16 -19.69
C ARG A 32 9.13 -1.10 -20.50
N LEU A 33 10.46 -1.14 -20.52
CA LEU A 33 11.31 -0.09 -21.07
C LEU A 33 11.59 -0.27 -22.56
N VAL A 34 11.71 -1.53 -23.01
CA VAL A 34 12.04 -1.83 -24.41
C VAL A 34 10.78 -2.13 -25.19
N LEU A 35 9.90 -3.00 -24.66
CA LEU A 35 8.67 -3.38 -25.37
C LEU A 35 7.49 -2.42 -25.10
N GLY A 36 7.61 -1.52 -24.12
CA GLY A 36 6.57 -0.52 -23.83
C GLY A 36 5.24 -1.12 -23.38
N LYS A 37 5.21 -2.38 -22.89
CA LYS A 37 3.94 -3.01 -22.51
C LYS A 37 3.36 -2.26 -21.31
N PRO A 38 2.08 -1.81 -21.38
CA PRO A 38 1.45 -1.10 -20.28
C PRO A 38 1.43 -1.98 -19.04
N GLN A 39 1.82 -1.42 -17.89
CA GLN A 39 1.74 -2.12 -16.61
C GLN A 39 0.28 -2.45 -16.33
N ARG A 40 -0.05 -3.75 -16.16
CA ARG A 40 -1.36 -4.16 -15.66
C ARG A 40 -1.57 -3.51 -14.30
N THR A 41 -2.44 -2.50 -14.26
CA THR A 41 -2.94 -1.92 -13.02
C THR A 41 -3.84 -2.96 -12.38
N LEU A 42 -3.38 -3.55 -11.27
CA LEU A 42 -4.31 -4.26 -10.39
C LEU A 42 -5.33 -3.22 -9.90
N PRO A 43 -6.63 -3.53 -9.85
CA PRO A 43 -7.60 -2.69 -9.17
C PRO A 43 -7.07 -2.40 -7.77
N ARG A 44 -6.72 -1.14 -7.51
CA ARG A 44 -6.25 -0.73 -6.19
C ARG A 44 -7.47 -0.80 -5.28
N GLU A 45 -7.51 -1.78 -4.39
CA GLU A 45 -8.45 -1.76 -3.28
C GLU A 45 -8.16 -0.49 -2.49
N VAL A 46 -9.07 0.47 -2.57
CA VAL A 46 -9.07 1.66 -1.73
C VAL A 46 -9.20 1.14 -0.30
N PRO A 47 -8.27 1.44 0.63
CA PRO A 47 -8.45 1.08 2.02
C PRO A 47 -9.76 1.72 2.47
N GLN A 48 -10.77 0.90 2.77
CA GLN A 48 -11.97 1.37 3.45
C GLN A 48 -11.49 1.98 4.76
N SER A 49 -11.51 3.30 4.81
CA SER A 49 -11.32 4.06 6.05
C SER A 49 -12.21 3.42 7.10
N LEU A 50 -11.61 2.99 8.20
CA LEU A 50 -12.26 2.55 9.41
C LEU A 50 -13.53 3.38 9.64
N SER A 51 -14.68 2.80 9.34
CA SER A 51 -15.98 3.32 9.70
C SER A 51 -16.02 3.38 11.22
N THR A 52 -15.65 4.54 11.76
CA THR A 52 -15.92 4.92 13.14
C THR A 52 -17.43 5.00 13.25
N SER A 53 -18.04 3.87 13.58
CA SER A 53 -19.40 3.79 14.07
C SER A 53 -19.43 4.47 15.42
N ASN A 54 -19.61 5.79 15.41
CA ASN A 54 -20.20 6.54 16.51
C ASN A 54 -21.22 7.50 15.89
N GLU A 55 -22.28 6.92 15.32
CA GLU A 55 -23.59 7.55 15.39
C GLU A 55 -23.98 7.64 16.86
N MET A 56 -23.66 8.77 17.49
CA MET A 56 -24.35 9.21 18.68
C MET A 56 -24.43 10.73 18.63
N LEU A 57 -25.35 11.22 17.82
CA LEU A 57 -25.96 12.55 18.03
C LEU A 57 -27.34 12.31 18.65
N PRO A 58 -27.79 13.19 19.55
CA PRO A 58 -28.40 14.40 19.03
C PRO A 58 -27.80 15.67 19.63
N GLU A 59 -27.53 16.59 18.71
CA GLU A 59 -27.54 18.03 18.85
C GLU A 59 -28.55 18.51 19.92
N SER A 60 -28.06 18.73 21.14
CA SER A 60 -28.77 19.50 22.17
C SER A 60 -28.39 20.98 22.03
N SER A 61 -29.21 21.67 21.24
CA SER A 61 -29.74 23.00 21.56
C SER A 61 -28.92 23.87 22.53
N HIS A 62 -28.17 24.83 21.99
CA HIS A 62 -28.26 26.22 22.45
C HIS A 62 -27.88 27.16 21.31
N VAL A 63 -28.93 27.61 20.62
CA VAL A 63 -28.96 28.71 19.66
C VAL A 63 -28.34 29.95 20.28
N GLY A 64 -27.46 30.56 19.50
CA GLY A 64 -26.79 31.81 19.80
C GLY A 64 -27.75 32.94 20.14
N SER A 65 -27.26 33.76 21.06
CA SER A 65 -27.64 35.13 21.30
C SER A 65 -27.93 35.88 20.00
N GLU A 66 -29.07 36.56 19.96
CA GLU A 66 -29.43 37.76 19.16
C GLU A 66 -30.91 37.74 18.77
N ARG A 67 -31.77 37.95 19.78
CA ARG A 67 -33.05 38.61 19.60
C ARG A 67 -33.01 39.88 20.42
N LEU A 68 -33.03 41.04 19.77
CA LEU A 68 -34.27 41.81 19.67
C LEU A 68 -34.00 43.12 18.91
N SER A 69 -34.25 43.07 17.60
CA SER A 69 -34.69 44.23 16.85
C SER A 69 -36.08 44.64 17.38
N LYS A 70 -36.17 45.87 17.86
CA LYS A 70 -37.41 46.62 18.15
C LYS A 70 -37.07 48.02 17.64
N GLY A 71 -37.51 48.45 16.46
CA GLY A 71 -38.90 48.57 16.05
C GLY A 71 -39.32 49.99 16.40
N ASP A 72 -39.49 50.81 15.35
CA ASP A 72 -40.06 52.17 15.38
C ASP A 72 -41.38 52.27 16.18
#